data_AF-A0A6J1W946-F1
#
_entry.id   AF-A0A6J1W946-F1
#
_cell.length_a   1.000
_cell.length_b   1.000
_cell.length_c   1.000
_cell.angle_alpha   90.00
_cell.angle_beta   90.00
_cell.angle_gamma   90.00
#
_symmetry.space_group_name_H-M   'P 1'
#
loop_
_entity.id
_entity.type
_entity.pdbx_description
1 polymer ?
#
loop_
_entity_poly.entity_id
_entity_poly.type
_entity_poly.pdbx_seq_one_letter_code
_entity_poly.pdbx_strand_id
1 'polypeptide(L)'
;MNIGPNVFSSASRTTLEKNIKTFVLPDKCFENRVACTWRCGNKFTIYPRSQTVSKTPVDTTGDRIVNICQDILLFTPILRKLVNESNGTYLSLQKAAETAKTSDNQVEFLKLSRQYRSIIRVCIESLQEAAAKESDGIEKNSLMSYITIFYSIECIWHLCEILYVDSIPGDIVLPFLLEWIRFHFPCHEQVAAQVLEACEQGSEDHPQYWDTVIGMIVQGRVDVARALLKLHSLADINEFKLVDNALRTMPVYSVYGGISTGEFTITWKHWQAECRSKLSGRSLASQPKLELIMRLIIGEYSAFESIRDNYVSWFDLLGGWVLYTAPWTRRRELGAAAAACAALRSAQPPAARRLLDHLVRALLDGDLHQVIHEIQQISDNGWFATHLTDILYQCGKLKIFDKHQTKLVLSLYCYKY
;
A
#
# COMPACT_ATOMS: atom_id res chain seq x y z
N MET A 1 -36.33 49.34 -17.67
CA MET A 1 -35.04 49.98 -17.36
C MET A 1 -34.36 49.12 -16.30
N ASN A 2 -33.15 48.64 -16.60
CA ASN A 2 -32.29 47.84 -15.72
C ASN A 2 -32.07 48.48 -14.34
N ILE A 3 -31.77 47.65 -13.34
CA ILE A 3 -30.51 47.65 -12.54
C ILE A 3 -30.57 46.40 -11.64
N GLY A 4 -29.54 45.54 -11.71
CA GLY A 4 -29.43 44.29 -10.93
C GLY A 4 -28.79 44.47 -9.54
N PRO A 5 -28.39 43.37 -8.88
CA PRO A 5 -27.42 43.45 -7.79
C PRO A 5 -26.21 42.52 -7.93
N ASN A 6 -25.07 43.07 -7.50
CA ASN A 6 -23.76 42.48 -7.19
C ASN A 6 -23.90 41.16 -6.40
N VAL A 7 -23.16 40.10 -6.74
CA VAL A 7 -21.78 39.79 -6.28
C VAL A 7 -21.59 39.94 -4.77
N PHE A 8 -21.70 38.80 -4.06
CA PHE A 8 -20.81 38.45 -2.95
C PHE A 8 -20.42 36.97 -3.08
N SER A 9 -19.11 36.76 -3.15
CA SER A 9 -18.40 35.49 -3.11
C SER A 9 -18.33 34.98 -1.67
N SER A 10 -18.48 33.66 -1.46
CA SER A 10 -17.56 32.91 -0.60
C SER A 10 -17.74 31.40 -0.75
N ALA A 11 -16.70 30.80 -1.34
CA ALA A 11 -16.16 29.46 -1.22
C ALA A 11 -16.76 28.45 -0.21
N SER A 12 -16.63 27.18 -0.61
CA SER A 12 -16.56 25.94 0.19
C SER A 12 -17.70 24.94 -0.01
N ARG A 13 -17.88 24.44 -1.24
CA ARG A 13 -18.58 23.18 -1.52
C ARG A 13 -17.93 22.47 -2.72
N THR A 14 -16.71 21.98 -2.57
CA THR A 14 -16.09 21.18 -3.63
C THR A 14 -15.07 20.22 -3.05
N THR A 15 -15.53 19.04 -2.61
CA THR A 15 -14.68 17.83 -2.52
C THR A 15 -15.45 16.51 -2.42
N LEU A 16 -16.73 16.49 -2.03
CA LEU A 16 -17.49 15.24 -1.85
C LEU A 16 -18.17 14.69 -3.12
N GLU A 17 -18.20 15.43 -4.23
CA GLU A 17 -19.02 15.08 -5.41
C GLU A 17 -18.31 14.17 -6.44
N LYS A 18 -17.04 13.80 -6.23
CA LYS A 18 -16.22 13.24 -7.32
C LYS A 18 -16.48 11.77 -7.71
N ASN A 19 -17.32 11.02 -7.00
CA ASN A 19 -17.58 9.60 -7.29
C ASN A 19 -19.07 9.22 -7.24
N ILE A 20 -19.98 10.09 -7.68
CA ILE A 20 -21.39 9.70 -7.82
C ILE A 20 -21.53 8.87 -9.11
N LYS A 21 -21.71 7.55 -8.99
CA LYS A 21 -22.11 6.70 -10.13
C LYS A 21 -23.54 7.04 -10.50
N THR A 22 -23.71 7.76 -11.61
CA THR A 22 -25.02 8.05 -12.19
C THR A 22 -25.35 6.96 -13.22
N PHE A 23 -26.55 6.39 -13.15
CA PHE A 23 -27.10 5.53 -14.19
C PHE A 23 -28.38 6.16 -14.72
N VAL A 24 -28.61 6.03 -16.03
CA VAL A 24 -29.82 6.53 -16.67
C VAL A 24 -30.89 5.45 -16.56
N LEU A 25 -32.07 5.82 -16.05
CA LEU A 25 -33.21 4.90 -16.00
C LEU A 25 -33.66 4.60 -17.44
N PRO A 26 -33.90 3.33 -17.80
CA PRO A 26 -34.08 2.90 -19.18
C PRO A 26 -35.42 3.32 -19.82
N ASP A 27 -36.38 3.84 -19.03
CA ASP A 27 -37.76 4.04 -19.48
C ASP A 27 -38.29 5.47 -19.30
N LYS A 28 -39.06 5.91 -20.31
CA LYS A 28 -39.84 7.16 -20.27
C LYS A 28 -40.87 7.21 -19.14
N CYS A 29 -41.23 6.06 -18.56
CA CYS A 29 -42.16 5.94 -17.44
C CYS A 29 -41.67 6.66 -16.17
N PHE A 30 -40.37 6.99 -16.10
CA PHE A 30 -39.77 7.72 -14.98
C PHE A 30 -39.59 9.23 -15.25
N GLU A 31 -40.09 9.76 -16.38
CA GLU A 31 -39.87 11.16 -16.78
C GLU A 31 -40.68 12.18 -15.95
N ASN A 32 -41.88 11.81 -15.47
CA ASN A 32 -42.82 12.78 -14.92
C ASN A 32 -42.77 12.91 -13.39
N ARG A 33 -42.69 11.79 -12.64
CA ARG A 33 -42.45 11.74 -11.17
C ARG A 33 -42.00 10.35 -10.73
N VAL A 34 -40.90 10.30 -10.00
CA VAL A 34 -40.30 9.07 -9.46
C VAL A 34 -40.39 9.08 -7.94
N ALA A 35 -40.70 7.95 -7.35
CA ALA A 35 -40.52 7.71 -5.92
C ALA A 35 -39.53 6.56 -5.70
N CYS A 36 -38.85 6.59 -4.56
CA CYS A 36 -38.01 5.49 -4.12
C CYS A 36 -38.38 5.09 -2.70
N THR A 37 -38.21 3.80 -2.40
CA THR A 37 -38.27 3.28 -1.03
C THR A 37 -37.14 2.30 -0.81
N TRP A 38 -36.57 2.30 0.39
CA TRP A 38 -35.73 1.19 0.84
C TRP A 38 -36.60 -0.06 1.00
N ARG A 39 -36.06 -1.21 0.59
CA ARG A 39 -36.60 -2.54 0.87
C ARG A 39 -35.63 -3.30 1.76
N CYS A 40 -36.03 -4.49 2.22
CA CYS A 40 -35.17 -5.35 3.03
C CYS A 40 -33.83 -5.63 2.32
N GLY A 41 -32.73 -5.49 3.07
CA GLY A 41 -31.36 -5.65 2.59
C GLY A 41 -30.80 -4.41 1.91
N ASN A 42 -29.84 -4.61 1.01
CA ASN A 42 -29.11 -3.56 0.27
C ASN A 42 -29.84 -3.08 -1.01
N LYS A 43 -31.17 -3.07 -0.98
CA LYS A 43 -32.02 -2.82 -2.15
C LYS A 43 -32.85 -1.57 -1.94
N PHE A 44 -32.83 -0.67 -2.92
CA PHE A 44 -33.81 0.39 -3.03
C PHE A 44 -34.63 0.21 -4.30
N THR A 45 -35.92 0.44 -4.17
CA THR A 45 -36.90 0.21 -5.23
C THR A 45 -37.36 1.56 -5.76
N ILE A 46 -37.27 1.74 -7.07
CA ILE A 46 -37.77 2.90 -7.81
C ILE A 46 -39.08 2.54 -8.48
N TYR A 47 -40.09 3.42 -8.33
CA TYR A 47 -41.41 3.24 -8.94
C TYR A 47 -42.00 4.58 -9.40
N PRO A 48 -42.84 4.58 -10.45
CA PRO A 48 -43.53 5.79 -10.91
C PRO A 48 -44.57 6.24 -9.87
N ARG A 49 -44.67 7.56 -9.62
CA ARG A 49 -45.64 8.13 -8.68
C ARG A 49 -46.71 8.92 -9.42
N SER A 50 -47.94 8.39 -9.52
CA SER A 50 -49.08 9.13 -10.09
C SER A 50 -49.56 10.24 -9.15
N GLN A 51 -50.03 11.37 -9.70
CA GLN A 51 -50.59 12.51 -8.95
C GLN A 51 -52.08 12.35 -8.63
N THR A 52 -52.78 11.43 -9.30
CA THR A 52 -54.23 11.30 -9.19
C THR A 52 -54.58 9.97 -8.54
N VAL A 53 -55.20 10.03 -7.36
CA VAL A 53 -55.90 8.88 -6.77
C VAL A 53 -57.17 8.67 -7.61
N SER A 54 -57.02 8.06 -8.77
CA SER A 54 -58.16 7.57 -9.56
C SER A 54 -58.72 6.33 -8.87
N LYS A 55 -60.02 6.34 -8.56
CA LYS A 55 -60.76 5.19 -7.98
C LYS A 55 -61.05 4.08 -8.99
N THR A 56 -60.54 4.17 -10.21
CA THR A 56 -60.68 3.15 -11.25
C THR A 56 -59.30 2.68 -11.69
N PRO A 57 -59.03 1.35 -11.69
CA PRO A 57 -57.77 0.80 -12.16
C PRO A 57 -57.74 0.95 -13.68
N VAL A 58 -57.01 1.95 -14.16
CA VAL A 58 -56.74 2.10 -15.59
C VAL A 58 -55.49 1.30 -15.89
N ASP A 59 -55.66 0.25 -16.68
CA ASP A 59 -54.66 -0.76 -17.06
C ASP A 59 -53.68 -0.21 -18.12
N THR A 60 -53.16 1.00 -17.92
CA THR A 60 -52.32 1.69 -18.90
C THR A 60 -51.10 2.33 -18.25
N THR A 61 -50.07 1.50 -18.11
CA THR A 61 -48.62 1.71 -18.30
C THR A 61 -47.96 0.76 -17.33
N GLY A 62 -47.33 -0.31 -17.85
CA GLY A 62 -46.85 -1.42 -17.05
C GLY A 62 -46.12 -0.94 -15.79
N ASP A 63 -46.53 -1.46 -14.64
CA ASP A 63 -45.96 -1.25 -13.31
C ASP A 63 -44.48 -1.70 -13.29
N ARG A 64 -43.61 -0.89 -13.90
CA ARG A 64 -42.18 -1.15 -13.97
C ARG A 64 -41.56 -0.67 -12.68
N ILE A 65 -41.50 -1.59 -11.73
CA ILE A 65 -40.75 -1.46 -10.49
C ILE A 65 -39.29 -1.82 -10.79
N VAL A 66 -38.36 -0.89 -10.58
CA VAL A 66 -36.92 -1.14 -10.74
C VAL A 66 -36.31 -1.35 -9.37
N ASN A 67 -35.75 -2.53 -9.13
CA ASN A 67 -34.98 -2.81 -7.92
C ASN A 67 -33.51 -2.54 -8.20
N ILE A 68 -32.93 -1.63 -7.42
CA ILE A 68 -31.53 -1.29 -7.49
C ILE A 68 -30.85 -1.83 -6.26
N CYS A 69 -29.83 -2.63 -6.49
CA CYS A 69 -29.03 -3.25 -5.46
C CYS A 69 -27.64 -2.65 -5.56
N GLN A 70 -27.06 -2.24 -4.43
CA GLN A 70 -25.63 -2.00 -4.41
C GLN A 70 -24.95 -3.36 -4.58
N ASP A 71 -24.01 -3.45 -5.52
CA ASP A 71 -23.21 -4.66 -5.64
C ASP A 71 -22.35 -4.83 -4.38
N ILE A 72 -22.47 -5.98 -3.73
CA ILE A 72 -21.72 -6.32 -2.52
C ILE A 72 -20.74 -7.41 -2.90
N LEU A 73 -19.51 -6.96 -3.11
CA LEU A 73 -18.32 -7.74 -3.45
C LEU A 73 -18.14 -8.92 -2.46
N LEU A 74 -18.43 -8.70 -1.18
CA LEU A 74 -18.33 -9.70 -0.11
C LEU A 74 -19.29 -10.90 -0.24
N PHE A 75 -20.25 -10.88 -1.17
CA PHE A 75 -21.17 -12.01 -1.36
C PHE A 75 -20.67 -13.10 -2.30
N THR A 76 -19.53 -12.91 -2.97
CA THR A 76 -18.90 -14.02 -3.71
C THR A 76 -18.45 -15.12 -2.73
N PRO A 77 -18.44 -16.41 -3.12
CA PRO A 77 -18.08 -17.51 -2.21
C PRO A 77 -16.71 -17.35 -1.54
N ILE A 78 -15.71 -16.89 -2.30
CA ILE A 78 -14.35 -16.68 -1.82
C ILE A 78 -14.31 -15.57 -0.76
N LEU A 79 -14.95 -14.43 -1.04
CA LEU A 79 -14.94 -13.29 -0.14
C LEU A 79 -15.81 -13.51 1.10
N ARG A 80 -16.85 -14.33 0.99
CA ARG A 80 -17.62 -14.78 2.15
C ARG A 80 -16.77 -15.63 3.10
N LYS A 81 -15.87 -16.46 2.57
CA LYS A 81 -14.92 -17.22 3.40
C LYS A 81 -13.99 -16.29 4.17
N LEU A 82 -13.45 -15.26 3.52
CA LEU A 82 -12.67 -14.20 4.17
C LEU A 82 -13.45 -13.58 5.36
N VAL A 83 -14.71 -13.20 5.15
CA VAL A 83 -15.56 -12.61 6.22
C VAL A 83 -15.75 -13.60 7.38
N ASN A 84 -16.04 -14.88 7.08
CA ASN A 84 -16.26 -15.89 8.10
C ASN A 84 -15.01 -16.18 8.94
N GLU A 85 -13.85 -16.34 8.30
CA GLU A 85 -12.57 -16.59 8.98
C GLU A 85 -12.16 -15.37 9.84
N SER A 86 -12.28 -14.17 9.26
CA SER A 86 -11.92 -12.91 9.93
C SER A 86 -12.83 -12.57 11.11
N ASN A 87 -14.07 -13.06 11.12
CA ASN A 87 -14.97 -12.93 12.28
C ASN A 87 -14.43 -13.68 13.51
N GLY A 88 -13.79 -14.84 13.32
CA GLY A 88 -13.12 -15.55 14.40
C GLY A 88 -12.00 -14.71 15.03
N THR A 89 -11.15 -14.11 14.20
CA THR A 89 -10.08 -13.20 14.64
C THR A 89 -10.65 -11.97 15.34
N TYR A 90 -11.75 -11.42 14.84
CA TYR A 90 -12.44 -10.27 15.44
C TYR A 90 -12.92 -10.58 16.86
N LEU A 91 -13.60 -11.72 17.07
CA LEU A 91 -14.08 -12.10 18.39
C LEU A 91 -12.92 -12.35 19.37
N SER A 92 -11.81 -12.92 18.89
CA SER A 92 -10.58 -13.06 19.68
C SER A 92 -9.96 -11.72 20.05
N LEU A 93 -9.97 -10.74 19.13
CA LEU A 93 -9.52 -9.38 19.38
C LEU A 93 -10.34 -8.69 20.47
N GLN A 94 -11.66 -8.83 20.44
CA GLN A 94 -12.53 -8.25 21.48
C GLN A 94 -12.23 -8.84 22.86
N LYS A 95 -12.02 -10.16 22.96
CA LYS A 95 -11.60 -10.82 24.22
C LYS A 95 -10.22 -10.36 24.70
N ALA A 96 -9.28 -10.22 23.78
CA ALA A 96 -7.93 -9.74 24.08
C ALA A 96 -7.96 -8.29 24.59
N ALA A 97 -8.83 -7.45 24.02
CA ALA A 97 -9.04 -6.07 24.45
C ALA A 97 -9.69 -5.95 25.84
N GLU A 98 -10.66 -6.82 26.17
CA GLU A 98 -11.21 -6.90 27.52
C GLU A 98 -10.13 -7.26 28.55
N THR A 99 -9.28 -8.22 28.21
CA THR A 99 -8.14 -8.65 29.05
C THR A 99 -7.09 -7.54 29.18
N ALA A 100 -6.87 -6.76 28.11
CA ALA A 100 -5.86 -5.69 28.06
C ALA A 100 -6.13 -4.54 29.03
N LYS A 101 -7.36 -4.43 29.56
CA LYS A 101 -7.68 -3.50 30.65
C LYS A 101 -6.92 -3.82 31.94
N THR A 102 -6.39 -5.02 32.07
CA THR A 102 -5.73 -5.54 33.28
C THR A 102 -4.24 -5.85 33.10
N SER A 103 -3.78 -6.11 31.88
CA SER A 103 -2.39 -6.44 31.55
C SER A 103 -1.99 -5.91 30.17
N ASP A 104 -0.69 -5.69 29.94
CA ASP A 104 -0.19 -5.35 28.60
C ASP A 104 -0.33 -6.58 27.66
N ASN A 105 -1.10 -6.42 26.59
CA ASN A 105 -1.42 -7.47 25.62
C ASN A 105 -0.88 -7.17 24.21
N GLN A 106 0.13 -6.28 24.08
CA GLN A 106 0.64 -5.85 22.78
C GLN A 106 1.07 -7.02 21.87
N VAL A 107 1.67 -8.06 22.44
CA VAL A 107 2.09 -9.27 21.71
C VAL A 107 0.88 -10.02 21.12
N GLU A 108 -0.22 -10.08 21.84
CA GLU A 108 -1.43 -10.78 21.39
C GLU A 108 -2.11 -10.01 20.26
N PHE A 109 -2.15 -8.67 20.36
CA PHE A 109 -2.64 -7.84 19.26
C PHE A 109 -1.82 -8.00 17.98
N LEU A 110 -0.49 -8.07 18.10
CA LEU A 110 0.38 -8.33 16.94
C LEU A 110 0.09 -9.69 16.30
N LYS A 111 -0.13 -10.74 17.10
CA LYS A 111 -0.52 -12.07 16.56
C LYS A 111 -1.84 -12.00 15.80
N LEU A 112 -2.84 -11.31 16.36
CA LEU A 112 -4.15 -11.15 15.71
C LEU A 112 -4.06 -10.33 14.42
N SER A 113 -3.22 -9.28 14.39
CA SER A 113 -2.91 -8.54 13.16
C SER A 113 -2.31 -9.44 12.08
N ARG A 114 -1.33 -10.27 12.44
CA ARG A 114 -0.72 -11.24 11.52
C ARG A 114 -1.73 -12.28 11.04
N GLN A 115 -2.66 -12.70 11.90
CA GLN A 115 -3.74 -13.61 11.52
C GLN A 115 -4.66 -12.96 10.48
N TYR A 116 -5.08 -11.69 10.66
CA TYR A 116 -5.82 -10.96 9.63
C TYR A 116 -5.08 -10.93 8.29
N ARG A 117 -3.79 -10.59 8.31
CA ARG A 117 -2.94 -10.58 7.10
C ARG A 117 -2.85 -11.97 6.44
N SER A 118 -2.74 -13.04 7.22
CA SER A 118 -2.76 -14.42 6.71
C SER A 118 -4.09 -14.77 6.05
N ILE A 119 -5.23 -14.36 6.62
CA ILE A 119 -6.54 -14.61 6.03
C ILE A 119 -6.68 -13.84 4.70
N ILE A 120 -6.23 -12.58 4.66
CA ILE A 120 -6.18 -11.78 3.42
C ILE A 120 -5.34 -12.51 2.36
N ARG A 121 -4.15 -13.01 2.72
CA ARG A 121 -3.26 -13.74 1.80
C ARG A 121 -3.93 -14.98 1.21
N VAL A 122 -4.57 -15.81 2.05
CA VAL A 122 -5.32 -17.00 1.59
C VAL A 122 -6.46 -16.61 0.65
N CYS A 123 -7.13 -15.47 0.92
CA CYS A 123 -8.16 -14.94 0.05
C CYS A 123 -7.60 -14.53 -1.33
N ILE A 124 -6.45 -13.84 -1.36
CA ILE A 124 -5.77 -13.45 -2.60
C ILE A 124 -5.40 -14.68 -3.43
N GLU A 125 -4.79 -15.70 -2.80
CA GLU A 125 -4.40 -16.94 -3.46
C GLU A 125 -5.62 -17.67 -4.05
N SER A 126 -6.72 -17.73 -3.29
CA SER A 126 -7.98 -18.32 -3.76
C SER A 126 -8.58 -17.56 -4.96
N LEU A 127 -8.49 -16.22 -4.95
CA LEU A 127 -8.92 -15.39 -6.08
C LEU A 127 -8.03 -15.60 -7.31
N GLN A 128 -6.72 -15.71 -7.12
CA GLN A 128 -5.77 -15.99 -8.21
C GLN A 128 -6.00 -17.35 -8.85
N GLU A 129 -6.23 -18.39 -8.03
CA GLU A 129 -6.57 -19.72 -8.53
C GLU A 129 -7.88 -19.71 -9.32
N ALA A 130 -8.91 -19.02 -8.83
CA ALA A 130 -10.17 -18.85 -9.55
C ALA A 130 -9.98 -18.09 -10.87
N ALA A 131 -9.21 -17.00 -10.87
CA ALA A 131 -8.95 -16.19 -12.07
C ALA A 131 -8.14 -16.96 -13.14
N ALA A 132 -7.29 -17.90 -12.72
CA ALA A 132 -6.53 -18.76 -13.62
C ALA A 132 -7.43 -19.79 -14.33
N LYS A 133 -8.47 -20.28 -13.65
CA LYS A 133 -9.44 -21.25 -14.19
C LYS A 133 -10.57 -20.61 -14.97
N GLU A 134 -10.81 -19.31 -14.79
CA GLU A 134 -11.89 -18.60 -15.45
C GLU A 134 -11.58 -18.33 -16.92
N SER A 135 -12.56 -18.64 -17.77
CA SER A 135 -12.51 -18.44 -19.22
C SER A 135 -13.36 -17.26 -19.69
N ASP A 136 -14.39 -16.88 -18.92
CA ASP A 136 -15.17 -15.69 -19.21
C ASP A 136 -14.36 -14.42 -18.91
N GLY A 137 -14.26 -13.53 -19.91
CA GLY A 137 -13.45 -12.33 -19.79
C GLY A 137 -13.98 -11.33 -18.76
N ILE A 138 -15.28 -11.26 -18.53
CA ILE A 138 -15.90 -10.30 -17.61
C ILE A 138 -15.68 -10.75 -16.16
N GLU A 139 -15.96 -12.01 -15.86
CA GLU A 139 -15.73 -12.61 -14.54
C GLU A 139 -14.23 -12.60 -14.19
N LYS A 140 -13.36 -12.95 -15.16
CA LYS A 140 -11.92 -12.88 -14.95
C LYS A 140 -11.45 -11.46 -14.62
N ASN A 141 -11.93 -10.45 -15.32
CA ASN A 141 -11.62 -9.05 -15.02
C ASN A 141 -12.11 -8.63 -13.63
N SER A 142 -13.27 -9.13 -13.20
CA SER A 142 -13.81 -8.88 -11.86
C SER A 142 -12.92 -9.50 -10.78
N LEU A 143 -12.47 -10.75 -10.96
CA LEU A 143 -11.52 -11.39 -10.06
C LEU A 143 -10.17 -10.65 -10.00
N MET A 144 -9.65 -10.20 -11.14
CA MET A 144 -8.41 -9.40 -11.20
C MET A 144 -8.53 -8.06 -10.46
N SER A 145 -9.71 -7.43 -10.53
CA SER A 145 -10.03 -6.24 -9.74
C SER A 145 -9.98 -6.55 -8.24
N TYR A 146 -10.58 -7.65 -7.80
CA TYR A 146 -10.57 -8.06 -6.39
C TYR A 146 -9.16 -8.38 -5.90
N ILE A 147 -8.37 -9.10 -6.70
CA ILE A 147 -6.95 -9.37 -6.41
C ILE A 147 -6.19 -8.07 -6.17
N THR A 148 -6.39 -7.06 -7.03
CA THR A 148 -5.73 -5.75 -6.89
C THR A 148 -6.14 -5.02 -5.61
N ILE A 149 -7.44 -5.05 -5.27
CA ILE A 149 -7.98 -4.45 -4.05
C ILE A 149 -7.36 -5.12 -2.81
N PHE A 150 -7.39 -6.45 -2.73
CA PHE A 150 -6.90 -7.17 -1.55
C PHE A 150 -5.38 -7.14 -1.42
N TYR A 151 -4.62 -7.11 -2.52
CA TYR A 151 -3.18 -6.83 -2.44
C TYR A 151 -2.89 -5.45 -1.86
N SER A 152 -3.67 -4.44 -2.24
CA SER A 152 -3.53 -3.09 -1.68
C SER A 152 -3.84 -3.08 -0.18
N ILE A 153 -4.93 -3.76 0.23
CA ILE A 153 -5.30 -3.94 1.64
C ILE A 153 -4.18 -4.61 2.43
N GLU A 154 -3.64 -5.73 1.93
CA GLU A 154 -2.56 -6.46 2.59
C GLU A 154 -1.30 -5.59 2.75
N CYS A 155 -0.94 -4.83 1.71
CA CYS A 155 0.20 -3.94 1.68
C CYS A 155 0.10 -2.85 2.76
N ILE A 156 -1.05 -2.19 2.83
CA ILE A 156 -1.34 -1.15 3.82
C ILE A 156 -1.41 -1.75 5.23
N TRP A 157 -2.07 -2.90 5.39
CA TRP A 157 -2.19 -3.59 6.67
C TRP A 157 -0.82 -3.97 7.21
N HIS A 158 0.05 -4.56 6.38
CA HIS A 158 1.39 -4.97 6.78
C HIS A 158 2.26 -3.76 7.18
N LEU A 159 2.19 -2.65 6.44
CA LEU A 159 2.91 -1.43 6.81
C LEU A 159 2.37 -0.85 8.13
N CYS A 160 1.04 -0.85 8.31
CA CYS A 160 0.40 -0.38 9.53
C CYS A 160 0.78 -1.25 10.75
N GLU A 161 0.85 -2.57 10.56
CA GLU A 161 1.33 -3.53 11.54
C GLU A 161 2.73 -3.15 12.02
N ILE A 162 3.68 -2.99 11.10
CA ILE A 162 5.06 -2.58 11.41
C ILE A 162 5.10 -1.22 12.12
N LEU A 163 4.41 -0.23 11.58
CA LEU A 163 4.51 1.16 12.04
C LEU A 163 3.67 1.48 13.27
N TYR A 164 2.72 0.65 13.70
CA TYR A 164 1.82 1.02 14.80
C TYR A 164 1.53 -0.12 15.76
N VAL A 165 1.44 -1.37 15.28
CA VAL A 165 1.10 -2.52 16.11
C VAL A 165 2.35 -3.20 16.68
N ASP A 166 3.43 -3.27 15.91
CA ASP A 166 4.66 -3.90 16.37
C ASP A 166 5.45 -3.00 17.34
N SER A 167 6.08 -3.64 18.32
CA SER A 167 6.96 -3.02 19.30
C SER A 167 8.40 -3.10 18.82
N ILE A 168 8.76 -2.19 17.91
CA ILE A 168 10.07 -2.14 17.28
C ILE A 168 11.16 -1.68 18.27
N PRO A 169 12.22 -2.46 18.51
CA PRO A 169 13.33 -2.07 19.37
C PRO A 169 13.99 -0.77 18.90
N GLY A 170 14.18 0.18 19.81
CA GLY A 170 14.80 1.48 19.50
C GLY A 170 14.01 2.37 18.53
N ASP A 171 12.80 1.95 18.12
CA ASP A 171 11.98 2.56 17.06
C ASP A 171 12.70 2.64 15.70
N ILE A 172 13.71 1.79 15.47
CA ILE A 172 14.50 1.76 14.24
C ILE A 172 13.84 0.84 13.22
N VAL A 173 13.23 1.45 12.21
CA VAL A 173 12.27 0.79 11.32
C VAL A 173 12.88 0.17 10.07
N LEU A 174 14.11 0.53 9.71
CA LEU A 174 14.71 0.13 8.43
C LEU A 174 14.68 -1.39 8.17
N PRO A 175 15.08 -2.28 9.12
CA PRO A 175 15.07 -3.72 8.84
C PRO A 175 13.68 -4.25 8.46
N PHE A 176 12.65 -3.80 9.19
CA PHE A 176 11.25 -4.17 8.95
C PHE A 176 10.72 -3.55 7.66
N LEU A 177 11.16 -2.33 7.32
CA LEU A 177 10.80 -1.69 6.06
C LEU A 177 11.39 -2.43 4.86
N LEU A 178 12.66 -2.86 4.92
CA LEU A 178 13.27 -3.66 3.87
C LEU A 178 12.55 -5.02 3.70
N GLU A 179 12.15 -5.66 4.80
CA GLU A 179 11.33 -6.88 4.75
C GLU A 179 9.97 -6.63 4.09
N TRP A 180 9.30 -5.53 4.45
CA TRP A 180 8.04 -5.12 3.83
C TRP A 180 8.18 -4.91 2.32
N ILE A 181 9.22 -4.21 1.87
CA ILE A 181 9.51 -4.01 0.44
C ILE A 181 9.69 -5.36 -0.26
N ARG A 182 10.56 -6.22 0.27
CA ARG A 182 10.86 -7.52 -0.33
C ARG A 182 9.64 -8.43 -0.40
N PHE A 183 8.75 -8.34 0.59
CA PHE A 183 7.50 -9.10 0.61
C PHE A 183 6.52 -8.63 -0.47
N HIS A 184 6.37 -7.32 -0.67
CA HIS A 184 5.42 -6.76 -1.64
C HIS A 184 5.98 -6.59 -3.06
N PHE A 185 7.30 -6.58 -3.22
CA PHE A 185 8.01 -6.39 -4.49
C PHE A 185 9.08 -7.48 -4.73
N PRO A 186 8.69 -8.77 -4.83
CA PRO A 186 9.65 -9.88 -4.92
C PRO A 186 10.29 -10.07 -6.30
N CYS A 187 9.92 -9.26 -7.31
CA CYS A 187 10.31 -9.49 -8.71
C CYS A 187 11.83 -9.61 -8.90
N HIS A 188 12.61 -8.72 -8.30
CA HIS A 188 14.06 -8.77 -8.40
C HIS A 188 14.64 -9.99 -7.66
N GLU A 189 14.08 -10.42 -6.53
CA GLU A 189 14.56 -11.61 -5.82
C GLU A 189 14.32 -12.89 -6.64
N GLN A 190 13.17 -12.97 -7.33
CA GLN A 190 12.84 -14.10 -8.19
C GLN A 190 13.81 -14.20 -9.38
N VAL A 191 14.10 -13.09 -10.05
CA VAL A 191 15.06 -13.07 -11.17
C VAL A 191 16.49 -13.32 -10.66
N ALA A 192 16.87 -12.76 -9.50
CA ALA A 192 18.17 -13.01 -8.90
C ALA A 192 18.38 -14.50 -8.60
N ALA A 193 17.36 -15.19 -8.09
CA ALA A 193 17.41 -16.63 -7.85
C ALA A 193 17.64 -17.41 -9.15
N GLN A 194 16.93 -17.07 -10.22
CA GLN A 194 17.10 -17.74 -11.53
C GLN A 194 18.51 -17.56 -12.10
N VAL A 195 19.04 -16.33 -12.07
CA VAL A 195 20.40 -16.03 -12.57
C VAL A 195 21.47 -16.73 -11.73
N LEU A 196 21.33 -16.71 -10.40
CA LEU A 196 22.29 -17.37 -9.50
C LEU A 196 22.24 -18.90 -9.61
N GLU A 197 21.08 -19.48 -9.88
CA GLU A 197 20.90 -20.92 -10.07
C GLU A 197 21.60 -21.42 -11.34
N ALA A 198 21.55 -20.65 -12.43
CA ALA A 198 22.31 -20.97 -13.64
C ALA A 198 23.82 -21.01 -13.38
N CYS A 199 24.32 -20.11 -12.52
CA CYS A 199 25.73 -20.03 -12.11
C CYS A 199 26.72 -19.93 -13.30
N GLU A 200 26.30 -19.25 -14.37
CA GLU A 200 27.10 -19.10 -15.60
C GLU A 200 27.89 -17.79 -15.58
N GLN A 201 29.19 -17.87 -15.86
CA GLN A 201 29.99 -16.66 -16.09
C GLN A 201 29.56 -16.00 -17.41
N GLY A 202 29.38 -14.68 -17.41
CA GLY A 202 28.75 -13.99 -18.55
C GLY A 202 27.25 -13.76 -18.36
N SER A 203 26.73 -13.94 -17.14
CA SER A 203 25.31 -13.75 -16.81
C SER A 203 24.77 -12.34 -17.13
N GLU A 204 25.63 -11.36 -17.42
CA GLU A 204 25.23 -10.03 -17.88
C GLU A 204 24.44 -10.02 -19.20
N ASP A 205 24.49 -11.10 -19.98
CA ASP A 205 23.68 -11.27 -21.19
C ASP A 205 22.19 -11.45 -20.87
N HIS A 206 21.84 -11.79 -19.63
CA HIS A 206 20.45 -11.86 -19.21
C HIS A 206 19.80 -10.46 -19.30
N PRO A 207 18.64 -10.29 -19.98
CA PRO A 207 18.06 -8.96 -20.26
C PRO A 207 17.81 -8.10 -19.03
N GLN A 208 17.50 -8.73 -17.90
CA GLN A 208 17.20 -8.05 -16.63
C GLN A 208 18.37 -8.08 -15.63
N TYR A 209 19.58 -8.49 -16.04
CA TYR A 209 20.72 -8.67 -15.13
C TYR A 209 21.02 -7.40 -14.33
N TRP A 210 21.27 -6.28 -15.00
CA TRP A 210 21.63 -5.03 -14.33
C TRP A 210 20.48 -4.44 -13.50
N ASP A 211 19.25 -4.54 -13.99
CA ASP A 211 18.08 -4.08 -13.23
C ASP A 211 17.89 -4.93 -11.96
N THR A 212 18.21 -6.21 -12.02
CA THR A 212 18.19 -7.13 -10.87
C THR A 212 19.31 -6.82 -9.89
N VAL A 213 20.54 -6.58 -10.36
CA VAL A 213 21.66 -6.17 -9.49
C VAL A 213 21.32 -4.86 -8.77
N ILE A 214 20.81 -3.86 -9.49
CA ILE A 214 20.39 -2.57 -8.91
C ILE A 214 19.21 -2.78 -7.95
N GLY A 215 18.23 -3.60 -8.32
CA GLY A 215 17.10 -3.97 -7.46
C GLY A 215 17.56 -4.60 -6.15
N MET A 216 18.53 -5.52 -6.18
CA MET A 216 19.11 -6.14 -4.98
C MET A 216 19.81 -5.10 -4.09
N ILE A 217 20.51 -4.12 -4.67
CA ILE A 217 21.10 -3.01 -3.92
C ILE A 217 19.99 -2.17 -3.25
N VAL A 218 18.98 -1.74 -4.00
CA VAL A 218 17.87 -0.93 -3.47
C VAL A 218 17.07 -1.68 -2.40
N GLN A 219 16.88 -3.00 -2.53
CA GLN A 219 16.19 -3.83 -1.54
C GLN A 219 17.08 -4.23 -0.34
N GLY A 220 18.32 -3.75 -0.28
CA GLY A 220 19.26 -4.03 0.81
C GLY A 220 19.84 -5.45 0.80
N ARG A 221 19.64 -6.23 -0.27
CA ARG A 221 20.22 -7.56 -0.49
C ARG A 221 21.65 -7.45 -1.05
N VAL A 222 22.50 -6.74 -0.33
CA VAL A 222 23.87 -6.43 -0.76
C VAL A 222 24.69 -7.69 -1.06
N ASP A 223 24.55 -8.75 -0.25
CA ASP A 223 25.26 -10.01 -0.50
C ASP A 223 24.81 -10.71 -1.79
N VAL A 224 23.52 -10.62 -2.14
CA VAL A 224 22.99 -11.18 -3.39
C VAL A 224 23.50 -10.36 -4.57
N ALA A 225 23.47 -9.03 -4.46
CA ALA A 225 24.04 -8.14 -5.49
C ALA A 225 25.52 -8.45 -5.73
N ARG A 226 26.30 -8.66 -4.66
CA ARG A 226 27.71 -9.05 -4.75
C ARG A 226 27.90 -10.42 -5.39
N ALA A 227 27.04 -11.40 -5.07
CA ALA A 227 27.07 -12.71 -5.71
C ALA A 227 26.79 -12.60 -7.22
N LEU A 228 25.80 -11.80 -7.62
CA LEU A 228 25.49 -11.53 -9.03
C LEU A 228 26.66 -10.85 -9.75
N LEU A 229 27.28 -9.84 -9.14
CA LEU A 229 28.44 -9.13 -9.71
C LEU A 229 29.64 -10.06 -9.96
N LYS A 230 29.80 -11.12 -9.15
CA LYS A 230 30.85 -12.12 -9.34
C LYS A 230 30.62 -13.02 -10.56
N LEU A 231 29.39 -13.13 -11.06
CA LEU A 231 29.06 -13.88 -12.27
C LEU A 231 29.34 -13.08 -13.55
N HIS A 232 29.65 -11.79 -13.45
CA HIS A 232 29.98 -10.98 -14.62
C HIS A 232 31.31 -11.43 -15.23
N SER A 233 31.41 -11.46 -16.57
CA SER A 233 32.66 -11.78 -17.27
C SER A 233 33.87 -10.92 -16.84
N LEU A 234 33.65 -9.69 -16.37
CA LEU A 234 34.67 -8.74 -15.96
C LEU A 234 34.88 -8.69 -14.44
N ALA A 235 34.32 -9.61 -13.66
CA ALA A 235 34.36 -9.57 -12.19
C ALA A 235 35.77 -9.41 -11.57
N ASP A 236 36.82 -9.86 -12.29
CA ASP A 236 38.21 -9.80 -11.82
C ASP A 236 38.91 -8.46 -12.03
N ILE A 237 38.32 -7.51 -12.76
CA ILE A 237 38.93 -6.19 -12.97
C ILE A 237 38.82 -5.32 -11.70
N ASN A 238 39.66 -4.29 -11.63
CA ASN A 238 39.80 -3.45 -10.44
C ASN A 238 38.51 -2.70 -10.09
N GLU A 239 37.75 -2.28 -11.09
CA GLU A 239 36.48 -1.57 -10.96
C GLU A 239 35.43 -2.42 -10.21
N PHE A 240 35.27 -3.69 -10.59
CA PHE A 240 34.37 -4.64 -9.91
C PHE A 240 34.84 -4.92 -8.49
N LYS A 241 36.15 -5.16 -8.29
CA LYS A 241 36.74 -5.39 -6.95
C LYS A 241 36.55 -4.18 -6.03
N LEU A 242 36.64 -2.97 -6.57
CA LEU A 242 36.43 -1.72 -5.82
C LEU A 242 34.98 -1.64 -5.33
N VAL A 243 34.00 -1.88 -6.20
CA VAL A 243 32.58 -1.86 -5.84
C VAL A 243 32.24 -2.99 -4.88
N ASP A 244 32.71 -4.22 -5.12
CA ASP A 244 32.50 -5.35 -4.20
C ASP A 244 33.04 -5.02 -2.80
N ASN A 245 34.25 -4.43 -2.72
CA ASN A 245 34.83 -4.06 -1.44
C ASN A 245 34.02 -2.95 -0.73
N ALA A 246 33.55 -1.94 -1.46
CA ALA A 246 32.71 -0.88 -0.90
C ALA A 246 31.39 -1.43 -0.33
N LEU A 247 30.76 -2.36 -1.06
CA LEU A 247 29.55 -3.05 -0.62
C LEU A 247 29.80 -3.95 0.59
N ARG A 248 30.91 -4.69 0.60
CA ARG A 248 31.30 -5.58 1.68
C ARG A 248 31.58 -4.85 3.00
N THR A 249 32.19 -3.66 2.93
CA THR A 249 32.55 -2.89 4.13
C THR A 249 31.44 -1.96 4.62
N MET A 250 30.27 -2.00 3.99
CA MET A 250 29.12 -1.18 4.39
C MET A 250 28.73 -1.46 5.85
N PRO A 251 28.75 -0.44 6.73
CA PRO A 251 28.37 -0.64 8.14
C PRO A 251 26.88 -0.97 8.27
N VAL A 252 26.53 -1.98 9.09
CA VAL A 252 25.13 -2.34 9.36
C VAL A 252 24.78 -1.97 10.78
N TYR A 253 23.73 -1.16 10.96
CA TYR A 253 23.28 -0.79 12.29
C TYR A 253 22.49 -1.92 12.95
N SER A 254 22.78 -2.19 14.22
CA SER A 254 22.03 -3.12 15.05
C SER A 254 21.76 -2.49 16.40
N VAL A 255 20.48 -2.47 16.80
CA VAL A 255 20.05 -1.95 18.11
C VAL A 255 20.69 -2.74 19.27
N TYR A 256 20.96 -4.02 19.05
CA TYR A 256 21.62 -4.90 20.02
C TYR A 256 23.14 -4.99 19.83
N GLY A 257 23.70 -4.20 18.90
CA GLY A 257 25.12 -4.24 18.54
C GLY A 257 26.06 -3.53 19.52
N GLY A 258 25.56 -3.01 20.65
CA GLY A 258 26.35 -2.35 21.69
C GLY A 258 26.87 -0.96 21.34
N ILE A 259 26.80 -0.54 20.08
CA ILE A 259 27.18 0.80 19.62
C ILE A 259 25.99 1.77 19.69
N SER A 260 26.28 3.01 20.09
CA SER A 260 25.26 4.07 20.07
C SER A 260 24.91 4.48 18.63
N THR A 261 23.74 5.10 18.43
CA THR A 261 23.37 5.66 17.12
C THR A 261 24.39 6.71 16.64
N GLY A 262 24.91 7.55 17.54
CA GLY A 262 25.90 8.57 17.21
C GLY A 262 27.24 7.99 16.74
N GLU A 263 27.74 6.97 17.45
CA GLU A 263 28.95 6.25 17.06
C GLU A 263 28.79 5.57 15.69
N PHE A 264 27.66 4.90 15.48
CA PHE A 264 27.35 4.32 14.18
C PHE A 264 27.28 5.38 13.07
N THR A 265 26.65 6.54 13.33
CA THR A 265 26.55 7.63 12.35
C THR A 265 27.94 8.11 11.91
N ILE A 266 28.91 8.21 12.81
CA ILE A 266 30.29 8.59 12.47
C ILE A 266 30.91 7.56 11.52
N THR A 267 30.85 6.27 11.88
CA THR A 267 31.39 5.18 11.04
C THR A 267 30.72 5.13 9.67
N TRP A 268 29.40 5.29 9.62
CA TRP A 268 28.63 5.33 8.38
C TRP A 268 29.03 6.51 7.49
N LYS A 269 29.15 7.72 8.07
CA LYS A 269 29.54 8.92 7.32
C LYS A 269 30.98 8.84 6.82
N HIS A 270 31.88 8.23 7.59
CA HIS A 270 33.24 7.95 7.15
C HIS A 270 33.25 6.98 5.94
N TRP A 271 32.53 5.86 6.03
CA TRP A 271 32.38 4.92 4.91
C TRP A 271 31.81 5.61 3.65
N GLN A 272 30.76 6.43 3.81
CA GLN A 272 30.21 7.20 2.68
C GLN A 272 31.23 8.17 2.07
N ALA A 273 32.05 8.84 2.89
CA ALA A 273 33.08 9.75 2.41
C ALA A 273 34.17 9.01 1.63
N GLU A 274 34.57 7.82 2.08
CA GLU A 274 35.51 6.96 1.35
C GLU A 274 34.95 6.55 -0.01
N CYS A 275 33.68 6.13 -0.07
CA CYS A 275 33.01 5.81 -1.34
C CYS A 275 32.92 7.01 -2.29
N ARG A 276 32.63 8.22 -1.77
CA ARG A 276 32.64 9.46 -2.56
C ARG A 276 34.02 9.81 -3.10
N SER A 277 35.08 9.58 -2.32
CA SER A 277 36.46 9.79 -2.76
C SER A 277 36.82 8.86 -3.92
N LYS A 278 36.44 7.57 -3.84
CA LYS A 278 36.65 6.60 -4.92
C LYS A 278 35.92 7.01 -6.21
N LEU A 279 34.67 7.46 -6.08
CA LEU A 279 33.88 7.95 -7.22
C LEU A 279 34.51 9.19 -7.87
N SER A 280 34.98 10.14 -7.05
CA SER A 280 35.60 11.39 -7.53
C SER A 280 36.92 11.17 -8.27
N GLY A 281 37.63 10.08 -7.96
CA GLY A 281 38.84 9.66 -8.67
C GLY A 281 38.61 9.18 -10.11
N ARG A 282 37.36 9.16 -10.59
CA ARG A 282 36.95 8.71 -11.94
C ARG A 282 37.42 7.29 -12.29
N SER A 283 37.68 6.45 -11.28
CA SER A 283 38.11 5.07 -11.48
C SER A 283 37.03 4.18 -12.11
N LEU A 284 35.77 4.62 -12.11
CA LEU A 284 34.62 3.88 -12.65
C LEU A 284 34.07 4.47 -13.95
N ALA A 285 34.74 5.46 -14.55
CA ALA A 285 34.24 6.16 -15.74
C ALA A 285 34.03 5.23 -16.96
N SER A 286 34.74 4.10 -17.01
CA SER A 286 34.59 3.05 -18.03
C SER A 286 33.41 2.11 -17.78
N GLN A 287 32.81 2.14 -16.58
CA GLN A 287 31.80 1.20 -16.10
C GLN A 287 30.57 1.93 -15.53
N PRO A 288 29.68 2.48 -16.38
CA PRO A 288 28.59 3.36 -15.93
C PRO A 288 27.60 2.69 -14.97
N LYS A 289 27.39 1.36 -15.09
CA LYS A 289 26.52 0.60 -14.18
C LYS A 289 27.13 0.48 -12.78
N LEU A 290 28.44 0.27 -12.69
CA LEU A 290 29.17 0.26 -11.41
C LEU A 290 29.23 1.65 -10.78
N GLU A 291 29.42 2.67 -11.61
CA GLU A 291 29.34 4.07 -11.17
C GLU A 291 27.95 4.39 -10.59
N LEU A 292 26.88 3.96 -11.25
CA LEU A 292 25.51 4.09 -10.76
C LEU A 292 25.31 3.39 -9.40
N ILE A 293 25.81 2.16 -9.23
CA ILE A 293 25.76 1.46 -7.93
C ILE A 293 26.45 2.29 -6.86
N MET A 294 27.66 2.79 -7.12
CA MET A 294 28.39 3.63 -6.17
C MET A 294 27.63 4.91 -5.81
N ARG A 295 26.99 5.56 -6.79
CA ARG A 295 26.17 6.76 -6.59
C ARG A 295 24.91 6.47 -5.76
N LEU A 296 24.28 5.31 -5.96
CA LEU A 296 23.15 4.86 -5.15
C LEU A 296 23.57 4.63 -3.69
N ILE A 297 24.66 3.90 -3.43
CA ILE A 297 25.04 3.54 -2.05
C ILE A 297 25.55 4.73 -1.22
N ILE A 298 26.01 5.81 -1.86
CA ILE A 298 26.33 7.08 -1.18
C ILE A 298 25.10 7.99 -0.95
N GLY A 299 23.92 7.55 -1.40
CA GLY A 299 22.65 8.24 -1.21
C GLY A 299 22.43 9.43 -2.15
N GLU A 300 22.92 9.39 -3.39
CA GLU A 300 22.75 10.49 -4.33
C GLU A 300 21.35 10.52 -4.96
N TYR A 301 20.61 11.63 -4.79
CA TYR A 301 19.23 11.77 -5.27
C TYR A 301 19.09 11.54 -6.78
N SER A 302 19.98 12.10 -7.60
CA SER A 302 19.93 11.93 -9.06
C SER A 302 20.20 10.50 -9.52
N ALA A 303 20.88 9.68 -8.71
CA ALA A 303 21.05 8.26 -9.02
C ALA A 303 19.72 7.51 -8.86
N PHE A 304 18.98 7.78 -7.77
CA PHE A 304 17.63 7.27 -7.58
C PHE A 304 16.65 7.79 -8.65
N GLU A 305 16.78 9.05 -9.06
CA GLU A 305 16.00 9.59 -10.16
C GLU A 305 16.25 8.85 -11.48
N SER A 306 17.50 8.46 -11.76
CA SER A 306 17.84 7.75 -13.00
C SER A 306 17.24 6.34 -13.11
N ILE A 307 16.91 5.71 -11.98
CA ILE A 307 16.35 4.35 -11.94
C ILE A 307 14.85 4.34 -11.69
N ARG A 308 14.22 5.49 -11.44
CA ARG A 308 12.83 5.59 -10.97
C ARG A 308 11.82 4.87 -11.87
N ASP A 309 12.05 4.89 -13.18
CA ASP A 309 11.09 4.40 -14.17
C ASP A 309 11.09 2.86 -14.23
N ASN A 310 12.09 2.20 -13.61
CA ASN A 310 12.12 0.76 -13.42
C ASN A 310 11.20 0.29 -12.27
N TYR A 311 10.69 1.22 -11.47
CA TYR A 311 9.87 0.92 -10.29
C TYR A 311 8.45 1.40 -10.49
N VAL A 312 7.48 0.52 -10.23
CA VAL A 312 6.05 0.82 -10.45
C VAL A 312 5.53 1.80 -9.39
N SER A 313 6.04 1.70 -8.16
CA SER A 313 5.58 2.49 -7.02
C SER A 313 6.77 3.22 -6.42
N TRP A 314 6.60 4.50 -6.07
CA TRP A 314 7.67 5.31 -5.48
C TRP A 314 8.20 4.71 -4.16
N PHE A 315 7.33 4.02 -3.43
CA PHE A 315 7.69 3.44 -2.14
C PHE A 315 8.49 2.14 -2.27
N ASP A 316 8.59 1.52 -3.46
CA ASP A 316 9.52 0.41 -3.71
C ASP A 316 10.99 0.88 -3.53
N LEU A 317 11.28 2.14 -3.86
CA LEU A 317 12.58 2.77 -3.64
C LEU A 317 12.84 3.18 -2.18
N LEU A 318 11.81 3.20 -1.33
CA LEU A 318 11.88 3.81 0.00
C LEU A 318 12.88 3.07 0.91
N GLY A 319 12.90 1.74 0.85
CA GLY A 319 13.84 0.92 1.63
C GLY A 319 15.29 1.28 1.32
N GLY A 320 15.65 1.32 0.04
CA GLY A 320 16.99 1.69 -0.42
C GLY A 320 17.33 3.16 -0.12
N TRP A 321 16.37 4.07 -0.30
CA TRP A 321 16.57 5.47 0.05
C TRP A 321 16.92 5.63 1.52
N VAL A 322 16.14 5.03 2.43
CA VAL A 322 16.40 5.09 3.88
C VAL A 322 17.73 4.40 4.22
N LEU A 323 18.00 3.23 3.65
CA LEU A 323 19.25 2.48 3.83
C LEU A 323 20.48 3.34 3.52
N TYR A 324 20.45 4.07 2.40
CA TYR A 324 21.62 4.81 1.92
C TYR A 324 21.69 6.27 2.37
N THR A 325 20.61 6.85 2.91
CA THR A 325 20.61 8.24 3.41
C THR A 325 20.64 8.35 4.92
N ALA A 326 19.89 7.50 5.63
CA ALA A 326 19.75 7.53 7.08
C ALA A 326 19.28 6.15 7.64
N PRO A 327 20.16 5.15 7.74
CA PRO A 327 19.77 3.80 8.14
C PRO A 327 19.32 3.66 9.61
N TRP A 328 19.55 4.68 10.43
CA TRP A 328 19.07 4.81 11.81
C TRP A 328 17.73 5.57 11.91
N THR A 329 17.02 5.77 10.79
CA THR A 329 15.75 6.51 10.76
C THR A 329 14.75 5.86 11.71
N ARG A 330 14.13 6.69 12.55
CA ARG A 330 13.02 6.28 13.39
C ARG A 330 11.68 6.44 12.68
N ARG A 331 10.65 5.76 13.17
CA ARG A 331 9.27 5.84 12.65
C ARG A 331 8.82 7.28 12.37
N ARG A 332 9.05 8.19 13.31
CA ARG A 332 8.62 9.61 13.21
C ARG A 332 9.35 10.42 12.14
N GLU A 333 10.49 9.92 11.67
CA GLU A 333 11.37 10.59 10.70
C GLU A 333 11.12 10.09 9.26
N LEU A 334 10.28 9.05 9.09
CA LEU A 334 9.98 8.44 7.79
C LEU A 334 9.25 9.37 6.83
N GLY A 335 8.48 10.34 7.32
CA GLY A 335 7.73 11.27 6.46
C GLY A 335 8.64 12.07 5.51
N ALA A 336 9.85 12.45 5.96
CA ALA A 336 10.81 13.14 5.10
C ALA A 336 11.37 12.23 4.00
N ALA A 337 11.64 10.96 4.30
CA ALA A 337 12.05 9.96 3.31
C ALA A 337 10.92 9.69 2.31
N ALA A 338 9.68 9.57 2.80
CA ALA A 338 8.49 9.41 1.97
C ALA A 338 8.30 10.61 1.02
N ALA A 339 8.55 11.83 1.50
CA ALA A 339 8.55 13.04 0.69
C ALA A 339 9.55 12.99 -0.45
N ALA A 340 10.81 12.64 -0.14
CA ALA A 340 11.86 12.55 -1.14
C ALA A 340 11.54 11.50 -2.21
N CYS A 341 11.12 10.29 -1.81
CA CYS A 341 10.80 9.23 -2.76
C CYS A 341 9.56 9.54 -3.59
N ALA A 342 8.49 10.10 -2.99
CA ALA A 342 7.30 10.49 -3.73
C ALA A 342 7.59 11.59 -4.77
N ALA A 343 8.56 12.48 -4.50
CA ALA A 343 9.00 13.52 -5.44
C ALA A 343 9.77 12.96 -6.64
N LEU A 344 10.33 11.75 -6.54
CA LEU A 344 11.00 11.09 -7.67
C LEU A 344 10.01 10.69 -8.77
N ARG A 345 8.71 10.59 -8.51
CA ARG A 345 7.71 10.08 -9.46
C ARG A 345 7.65 10.88 -10.77
N SER A 346 7.78 10.20 -11.92
CA SER A 346 7.75 10.84 -13.25
C SER A 346 6.34 11.11 -13.78
N ALA A 347 5.36 10.26 -13.46
CA ALA A 347 4.00 10.34 -14.02
C ALA A 347 2.88 10.15 -12.98
N GLN A 348 1.69 10.69 -13.25
CA GLN A 348 0.51 10.49 -12.41
C GLN A 348 -0.07 9.08 -12.63
N PRO A 349 -0.15 8.23 -11.59
CA PRO A 349 -0.62 6.86 -11.76
C PRO A 349 -2.15 6.81 -11.93
N PRO A 350 -2.71 5.65 -12.33
CA PRO A 350 -4.15 5.40 -12.35
C PRO A 350 -4.80 5.67 -10.98
N ALA A 351 -6.10 6.00 -10.95
CA ALA A 351 -6.81 6.41 -9.73
C ALA A 351 -6.71 5.40 -8.57
N ALA A 352 -6.82 4.09 -8.83
CA ALA A 352 -6.68 3.05 -7.80
C ALA A 352 -5.28 3.04 -7.15
N ARG A 353 -4.24 3.28 -7.95
CA ARG A 353 -2.85 3.40 -7.45
C ARG A 353 -2.61 4.71 -6.71
N ARG A 354 -3.34 5.79 -7.05
CA ARG A 354 -3.29 7.05 -6.28
C ARG A 354 -3.76 6.85 -4.84
N LEU A 355 -4.77 6.01 -4.62
CA LEU A 355 -5.26 5.74 -3.27
C LEU A 355 -4.20 5.00 -2.43
N LEU A 356 -3.57 3.97 -3.00
CA LEU A 356 -2.47 3.26 -2.32
C LEU A 356 -1.29 4.20 -2.02
N ASP A 357 -0.88 5.03 -2.98
CA ASP A 357 0.20 6.02 -2.81
C ASP A 357 -0.10 6.98 -1.66
N HIS A 358 -1.32 7.52 -1.59
CA HIS A 358 -1.73 8.44 -0.53
C HIS A 358 -1.81 7.75 0.82
N LEU A 359 -2.33 6.53 0.88
CA LEU A 359 -2.42 5.74 2.11
C LEU A 359 -1.04 5.40 2.67
N VAL A 360 -0.12 4.93 1.83
CA VAL A 360 1.28 4.67 2.22
C VAL A 360 1.94 5.96 2.71
N ARG A 361 1.71 7.08 2.01
CA ARG A 361 2.24 8.38 2.43
C ARG A 361 1.70 8.80 3.81
N ALA A 362 0.40 8.74 4.02
CA ALA A 362 -0.23 9.11 5.29
C ALA A 362 0.26 8.21 6.45
N LEU A 363 0.43 6.90 6.20
CA LEU A 363 1.01 5.98 7.17
C LEU A 363 2.44 6.36 7.57
N LEU A 364 3.27 6.77 6.61
CA LEU A 364 4.67 7.17 6.87
C LEU A 364 4.78 8.57 7.51
N ASP A 365 3.82 9.45 7.25
CA ASP A 365 3.74 10.78 7.87
C ASP A 365 3.15 10.75 9.29
N GLY A 366 2.59 9.62 9.73
CA GLY A 366 1.99 9.49 11.06
C GLY A 366 0.51 9.84 11.15
N ASP A 367 -0.16 10.12 10.03
CA ASP A 367 -1.54 10.61 9.99
C ASP A 367 -2.56 9.47 9.90
N LEU A 368 -2.83 8.82 11.03
CA LEU A 368 -3.83 7.76 11.12
C LEU A 368 -5.26 8.24 10.83
N HIS A 369 -5.57 9.53 11.02
CA HIS A 369 -6.90 10.05 10.74
C HIS A 369 -7.14 10.12 9.23
N GLN A 370 -6.15 10.59 8.47
CA GLN A 370 -6.20 10.57 7.02
C GLN A 370 -6.26 9.13 6.50
N VAL A 371 -5.50 8.21 7.08
CA VAL A 371 -5.57 6.78 6.73
C VAL A 371 -6.98 6.23 6.90
N ILE A 372 -7.63 6.44 8.05
CA ILE A 372 -9.00 5.96 8.31
C ILE A 372 -10.01 6.56 7.33
N HIS A 373 -9.86 7.83 6.98
CA HIS A 373 -10.71 8.48 5.99
C HIS A 373 -10.53 7.89 4.58
N GLU A 374 -9.29 7.61 4.17
CA GLU A 374 -8.98 7.09 2.84
C GLU A 374 -9.31 5.61 2.67
N ILE A 375 -9.11 4.76 3.69
CA ILE A 375 -9.46 3.33 3.61
C ILE A 375 -10.97 3.12 3.43
N GLN A 376 -11.82 4.07 3.83
CA GLN A 376 -13.26 4.05 3.55
C GLN A 376 -13.59 4.18 2.06
N GLN A 377 -12.66 4.70 1.25
CA GLN A 377 -12.82 4.80 -0.20
C GLN A 377 -12.43 3.52 -0.94
N ILE A 378 -11.84 2.55 -0.24
CA ILE A 378 -11.52 1.24 -0.81
C ILE A 378 -12.83 0.50 -1.09
N SER A 379 -12.90 -0.10 -2.28
CA SER A 379 -14.11 -0.76 -2.78
C SER A 379 -14.21 -2.19 -2.26
N ASP A 380 -14.20 -2.39 -0.94
CA ASP A 380 -14.27 -3.71 -0.28
C ASP A 380 -15.51 -3.86 0.64
N ASN A 381 -16.50 -2.99 0.43
CA ASN A 381 -17.69 -2.85 1.28
C ASN A 381 -17.39 -2.51 2.75
N GLY A 382 -16.24 -1.89 3.05
CA GLY A 382 -15.93 -1.36 4.38
C GLY A 382 -15.34 -2.37 5.36
N TRP A 383 -15.03 -3.59 4.90
CA TRP A 383 -14.44 -4.64 5.72
C TRP A 383 -13.10 -4.19 6.32
N PHE A 384 -12.18 -3.74 5.46
CA PHE A 384 -10.83 -3.32 5.84
C PHE A 384 -10.86 -2.13 6.79
N ALA A 385 -11.66 -1.11 6.45
CA ALA A 385 -11.81 0.07 7.27
C ALA A 385 -12.30 -0.28 8.69
N THR A 386 -13.26 -1.19 8.79
CA THR A 386 -13.80 -1.64 10.08
C THR A 386 -12.77 -2.40 10.90
N HIS A 387 -12.13 -3.42 10.33
CA HIS A 387 -11.22 -4.30 11.06
C HIS A 387 -9.89 -3.62 11.41
N LEU A 388 -9.32 -2.80 10.50
CA LEU A 388 -8.08 -2.07 10.78
C LEU A 388 -8.31 -0.98 11.84
N THR A 389 -9.43 -0.25 11.77
CA THR A 389 -9.75 0.77 12.78
C THR A 389 -9.96 0.15 14.15
N ASP A 390 -10.65 -0.99 14.22
CA ASP A 390 -10.87 -1.70 15.49
C ASP A 390 -9.55 -2.14 16.12
N ILE A 391 -8.65 -2.80 15.38
CA ILE A 391 -7.37 -3.22 15.96
C ILE A 391 -6.50 -2.03 16.41
N LEU A 392 -6.45 -0.95 15.62
CA LEU A 392 -5.71 0.26 16.00
C LEU A 392 -6.29 0.93 17.25
N TYR A 393 -7.62 0.91 17.40
CA TYR A 393 -8.30 1.41 18.58
C TYR A 393 -8.01 0.53 19.81
N GLN A 394 -8.17 -0.80 19.69
CA GLN A 394 -7.92 -1.73 20.80
C GLN A 394 -6.44 -1.72 21.25
N CYS A 395 -5.49 -1.51 20.33
CA CYS A 395 -4.06 -1.35 20.65
C CYS A 395 -3.71 0.03 21.24
N GLY A 396 -4.69 0.91 21.45
CA GLY A 396 -4.49 2.26 21.98
C GLY A 396 -3.73 3.22 21.05
N LYS A 397 -3.57 2.88 19.77
CA LYS A 397 -2.89 3.70 18.75
C LYS A 397 -3.80 4.76 18.16
N LEU A 398 -5.10 4.47 18.13
CA LEU A 398 -6.13 5.43 17.77
C LEU A 398 -6.87 5.90 19.04
N LYS A 399 -6.89 7.22 19.25
CA LYS A 399 -7.69 7.85 20.30
C LYS A 399 -8.83 8.62 19.65
N ILE A 400 -10.06 8.24 19.97
CA ILE A 400 -11.27 8.93 19.50
C ILE A 400 -11.51 10.09 20.46
N PHE A 401 -11.14 11.31 20.07
CA PHE A 401 -11.18 12.49 20.95
C PHE A 401 -12.49 13.29 20.84
N ASP A 402 -13.33 13.07 19.81
CA ASP A 402 -14.49 13.96 19.56
C ASP A 402 -15.79 13.24 19.12
N LYS A 403 -16.95 13.84 19.43
CA LYS A 403 -18.31 13.35 19.08
C LYS A 403 -18.53 13.26 17.55
N HIS A 404 -17.80 14.06 16.77
CA HIS A 404 -17.78 13.96 15.30
C HIS A 404 -17.01 12.73 14.80
N GLN A 405 -15.95 12.32 15.50
CA GLN A 405 -15.21 11.09 15.21
C GLN A 405 -16.01 9.85 15.63
N THR A 406 -16.83 9.96 16.68
CA THR A 406 -17.79 8.91 17.04
C THR A 406 -18.78 8.63 15.91
N LYS A 407 -19.25 9.64 15.17
CA LYS A 407 -20.12 9.42 13.98
C LYS A 407 -19.40 8.67 12.85
N LEU A 408 -18.11 8.94 12.65
CA LEU A 408 -17.29 8.32 11.61
C LEU A 408 -16.96 6.85 11.92
N VAL A 409 -16.72 6.56 13.20
CA VAL A 409 -16.58 5.20 13.74
C VAL A 409 -17.93 4.47 13.77
N LEU A 410 -19.02 5.14 14.16
CA LEU A 410 -20.37 4.59 14.12
C LEU A 410 -20.85 4.33 12.69
N SER A 411 -20.47 5.14 11.70
CA SER A 411 -20.80 4.87 10.29
C SER A 411 -20.07 3.63 9.75
N LEU A 412 -18.89 3.29 10.29
CA LEU A 412 -18.21 2.02 10.01
C LEU A 412 -18.99 0.85 10.64
N TYR A 413 -19.51 1.02 11.86
CA TYR A 413 -20.36 0.02 12.51
C TYR A 413 -21.78 -0.08 11.90
N CYS A 414 -22.28 0.92 11.17
CA CYS A 414 -23.57 0.85 10.47
C CYS A 414 -23.56 -0.10 9.25
N TYR A 415 -22.40 -0.62 8.84
CA TYR A 415 -22.31 -1.73 7.89
C TYR A 415 -22.37 -3.12 8.57
N LYS A 416 -22.44 -3.17 9.91
CA LYS A 416 -22.99 -4.35 10.57
C LYS A 416 -24.51 -4.25 10.48
N TYR A 417 -25.10 -5.11 9.65
CA TYR A 417 -26.50 -5.58 9.57
C TYR A 417 -27.02 -5.60 8.13
#